data_AF-A0A3M3FNZ5-F1
#
_entry.id   AF-A0A3M3FNZ5-F1
#
_cell.length_a   1.000
_cell.length_b   1.000
_cell.length_c   1.000
_cell.angle_alpha   90.00
_cell.angle_beta   90.00
_cell.angle_gamma   90.00
#
_symmetry.space_group_name_H-M   'P 1'
#
loop_
_entity.id
_entity.type
_entity.pdbx_description
1 polymer ?
#
loop_
_entity_poly.entity_id
_entity_poly.type
_entity_poly.pdbx_seq_one_letter_code
_entity_poly.pdbx_strand_id
1 'polypeptide(L)'
;MRMTSLLPSLLLVACSAGNAINFWTKDAPLKQLSEVNAKLKFTCAHETIPTSSAETDVLFQYARWLQKNNQLKQDKAVDLEIERLYRISAENHHYKANVNLQNGSMRGHFNLSGSEHLRLSQQLIDANVASGYYFIAIFLRRGVAGLQQDQEISLRYYRKAADEGNPQAQAFLADKLEPIDIAPEIARQMRRCAATQSNGDAAVALGKV
;
A
#
# COMPACT_ATOMS: atom_id res chain seq x y z
N MET A 1 6.40 -56.17 39.96
CA MET A 1 5.19 -56.19 39.09
C MET A 1 4.28 -55.08 39.57
N ARG A 2 3.82 -54.09 38.82
CA ARG A 2 4.03 -53.62 37.44
C ARG A 2 3.85 -52.09 37.51
N MET A 3 4.70 -51.35 36.80
CA MET A 3 4.55 -49.92 36.53
C MET A 3 3.28 -49.69 35.70
N THR A 4 2.52 -48.65 36.04
CA THR A 4 1.67 -47.96 35.06
C THR A 4 1.82 -46.46 35.26
N SER A 5 2.68 -45.89 34.42
CA SER A 5 2.88 -44.47 34.21
C SER A 5 1.64 -43.84 33.58
N LEU A 6 1.19 -42.70 34.09
CA LEU A 6 0.21 -41.83 33.42
C LEU A 6 0.85 -40.45 33.23
N LEU A 7 1.13 -40.14 31.96
CA LEU A 7 1.59 -38.87 31.39
C LEU A 7 0.80 -38.74 30.08
N PRO A 8 0.61 -37.55 29.51
CA PRO A 8 -0.18 -36.40 29.96
C PRO A 8 -1.27 -36.05 28.92
N SER A 9 -2.05 -34.99 29.15
CA SER A 9 -2.75 -34.31 28.05
C SER A 9 -2.58 -32.81 28.19
N LEU A 10 -1.47 -32.31 27.66
CA LEU A 10 -1.31 -30.90 27.32
C LEU A 10 -2.35 -30.57 26.24
N LEU A 11 -3.34 -29.75 26.59
CA LEU A 11 -4.20 -29.12 25.59
C LEU A 11 -3.38 -28.00 24.93
N LEU A 12 -2.83 -28.30 23.75
CA LEU A 12 -2.35 -27.29 22.81
C LEU A 12 -3.56 -26.49 22.32
N VAL A 13 -3.77 -25.30 22.89
CA VAL A 13 -4.62 -24.29 22.28
C VAL A 13 -3.90 -23.81 21.03
N ALA A 14 -4.28 -24.38 19.88
CA ALA A 14 -3.92 -23.85 18.58
C ALA A 14 -4.64 -22.51 18.42
N CYS A 15 -3.94 -21.40 18.69
CA CYS A 15 -4.39 -20.08 18.25
C CYS A 15 -4.53 -20.12 16.73
N SER A 16 -5.77 -20.00 16.29
CA SER A 16 -6.19 -20.03 14.90
C SER A 16 -5.44 -18.98 14.08
N ALA A 17 -4.47 -19.41 13.28
CA ALA A 17 -3.96 -18.67 12.12
C ALA A 17 -5.00 -18.59 10.97
N GLY A 18 -6.30 -18.70 11.27
CA GLY A 18 -7.40 -18.86 10.32
C GLY A 18 -8.16 -17.58 10.00
N ASN A 19 -7.95 -16.47 10.72
CA ASN A 19 -8.78 -15.27 10.54
C ASN A 19 -8.24 -14.24 9.54
N ALA A 20 -6.99 -14.33 9.09
CA ALA A 20 -6.44 -13.36 8.13
C ALA A 20 -6.80 -13.68 6.66
N ILE A 21 -7.11 -14.94 6.35
CA ILE A 21 -7.27 -15.41 4.96
C ILE A 21 -8.69 -15.14 4.42
N ASN A 22 -9.68 -14.96 5.30
CA ASN A 22 -11.08 -14.73 4.91
C ASN A 22 -11.42 -13.28 4.52
N PHE A 23 -10.50 -12.33 4.64
CA PHE A 23 -10.77 -10.90 4.38
C PHE A 23 -10.93 -10.55 2.89
N TRP A 24 -10.43 -11.38 1.98
CA TRP A 24 -10.47 -11.12 0.54
C TRP A 24 -11.17 -12.26 -0.21
N THR A 25 -12.34 -12.67 0.29
CA THR A 25 -13.34 -13.26 -0.61
C THR A 25 -13.87 -12.14 -1.52
N LYS A 26 -14.24 -12.50 -2.75
CA LYS A 26 -14.58 -11.63 -3.89
C LYS A 26 -15.52 -10.45 -3.64
N ASP A 27 -16.12 -10.33 -2.44
CA ASP A 27 -17.19 -9.40 -2.14
C ASP A 27 -17.03 -8.59 -0.83
N ALA A 28 -16.09 -8.93 0.08
CA ALA A 28 -16.08 -8.35 1.43
C ALA A 28 -15.49 -6.92 1.56
N PRO A 29 -14.33 -6.58 0.98
CA PRO A 29 -13.82 -5.20 0.99
C PRO A 29 -14.42 -4.33 -0.14
N LEU A 30 -15.14 -4.93 -1.08
CA LEU A 30 -15.55 -4.32 -2.35
C LEU A 30 -16.92 -3.61 -2.27
N LYS A 31 -17.72 -3.91 -1.25
CA LYS A 31 -18.99 -3.23 -0.98
C LYS A 31 -18.86 -1.88 -0.26
N GLN A 32 -17.66 -1.54 0.22
CA GLN A 32 -17.43 -0.35 1.06
C GLN A 32 -17.17 0.95 0.26
N LEU A 33 -17.15 0.89 -1.08
CA LEU A 33 -16.89 2.05 -1.94
C LEU A 33 -18.18 2.72 -2.47
N SER A 34 -19.37 2.35 -1.98
CA SER A 34 -20.64 2.96 -2.40
C SER A 34 -20.67 4.48 -2.19
N GLU A 35 -19.89 4.99 -1.24
CA GLU A 35 -19.77 6.42 -0.93
C GLU A 35 -18.98 7.24 -1.97
N VAL A 36 -18.17 6.58 -2.82
CA VAL A 36 -17.34 7.29 -3.82
C VAL A 36 -18.21 8.07 -4.82
N ASN A 37 -19.45 7.63 -5.06
CA ASN A 37 -20.39 8.30 -5.95
C ASN A 37 -20.99 9.59 -5.34
N ALA A 38 -20.86 9.81 -4.02
CA ALA A 38 -21.52 10.93 -3.34
C ALA A 38 -20.75 12.27 -3.45
N LYS A 39 -19.47 12.24 -3.85
CA LYS A 39 -18.60 13.43 -3.90
C LYS A 39 -17.97 13.62 -5.28
N LEU A 40 -18.77 14.17 -6.19
CA LEU A 40 -18.35 14.44 -7.58
C LEU A 40 -17.31 15.57 -7.68
N LYS A 41 -17.23 16.47 -6.71
CA LYS A 41 -16.27 17.57 -6.68
C LYS A 41 -14.95 17.13 -6.04
N PHE A 42 -13.84 17.27 -6.79
CA PHE A 42 -12.50 17.10 -6.23
C PHE A 42 -12.23 18.16 -5.15
N THR A 43 -11.64 17.72 -4.03
CA THR A 43 -11.10 18.59 -2.97
C THR A 43 -9.69 18.11 -2.69
N CYS A 44 -8.72 19.02 -2.69
CA CYS A 44 -7.34 18.65 -2.37
C CYS A 44 -7.27 18.12 -0.93
N ALA A 45 -6.74 16.92 -0.79
CA ALA A 45 -6.41 16.29 0.48
C ALA A 45 -4.93 15.89 0.45
N HIS A 46 -4.28 15.96 1.60
CA HIS A 46 -2.90 15.51 1.77
C HIS A 46 -2.92 14.18 2.52
N GLU A 47 -2.18 13.20 2.01
CA GLU A 47 -2.04 11.92 2.69
C GLU A 47 -1.35 12.12 4.03
N THR A 48 -1.97 11.55 5.07
CA THR A 48 -1.43 11.56 6.43
C THR A 48 -0.95 10.15 6.77
N ILE A 49 0.30 10.05 7.23
CA ILE A 49 0.87 8.78 7.68
C ILE A 49 1.11 8.90 9.19
N PRO A 50 0.46 8.06 10.03
CA PRO A 50 0.67 8.09 11.47
C PRO A 50 2.13 7.93 11.86
N THR A 51 2.54 8.62 12.92
CA THR A 51 3.88 8.49 13.50
C THR A 51 4.08 7.05 14.03
N SER A 52 5.22 6.47 13.72
CA SER A 52 5.61 5.13 14.17
C SER A 52 6.41 5.17 15.46
N SER A 53 6.52 4.04 16.16
CA SER A 53 7.31 3.96 17.41
C SER A 53 8.81 4.11 17.13
N ALA A 54 9.57 4.53 18.14
CA ALA A 54 11.03 4.69 18.00
C ALA A 54 11.73 3.35 17.69
N GLU A 55 11.24 2.25 18.27
CA GLU A 55 11.78 0.90 18.08
C GLU A 55 11.64 0.41 16.65
N THR A 56 10.58 0.82 15.96
CA THR A 56 10.33 0.42 14.57
C THR A 56 10.91 1.41 13.58
N ASP A 57 10.99 2.69 13.95
CA ASP A 57 11.60 3.73 13.13
C ASP A 57 13.11 3.52 13.01
N VAL A 58 13.84 3.09 14.06
CA VAL A 58 15.29 2.85 13.94
C VAL A 58 15.62 1.82 12.85
N LEU A 59 14.84 0.74 12.76
CA LEU A 59 14.99 -0.29 11.72
C LEU A 59 14.66 0.28 10.33
N PHE A 60 13.61 1.09 10.23
CA PHE A 60 13.25 1.75 8.99
C PHE A 60 14.34 2.73 8.53
N GLN A 61 14.87 3.57 9.42
CA GLN A 61 15.92 4.52 9.10
C GLN A 61 17.21 3.80 8.67
N TYR A 62 17.55 2.69 9.33
CA TYR A 62 18.71 1.89 8.91
C TYR A 62 18.50 1.25 7.52
N ALA A 63 17.31 0.71 7.23
CA ALA A 63 16.96 0.23 5.90
C ALA A 63 17.04 1.33 4.83
N ARG A 64 16.59 2.55 5.15
CA ARG A 64 16.72 3.73 4.28
C ARG A 64 18.17 4.10 4.02
N TRP A 65 19.01 4.04 5.06
CA TRP A 65 20.44 4.30 4.92
C TRP A 65 21.09 3.25 4.02
N LEU A 66 20.86 1.95 4.24
CA LEU A 66 21.35 0.87 3.38
C LEU A 66 20.91 1.08 1.93
N GLN A 67 19.62 1.34 1.70
CA GLN A 67 19.08 1.54 0.36
C GLN A 67 19.73 2.74 -0.34
N LYS A 68 20.02 3.83 0.37
CA LYS A 68 20.74 4.99 -0.19
C LYS A 68 22.18 4.64 -0.58
N ASN A 69 22.87 3.85 0.25
CA ASN A 69 24.25 3.44 0.00
C ASN A 69 24.38 2.29 -1.02
N ASN A 70 23.27 1.62 -1.36
CA ASN A 70 23.24 0.56 -2.37
C ASN A 70 22.84 1.03 -3.78
N GLN A 71 22.55 2.33 -3.99
CA GLN A 71 22.01 2.82 -5.28
C GLN A 71 22.93 2.58 -6.49
N LEU A 72 24.25 2.70 -6.28
CA LEU A 72 25.25 2.56 -7.35
C LEU A 72 25.71 1.10 -7.52
N LYS A 73 25.93 0.40 -6.40
CA LYS A 73 26.41 -0.99 -6.41
C LYS A 73 25.32 -1.98 -6.80
N GLN A 74 24.08 -1.70 -6.44
CA GLN A 74 22.92 -2.57 -6.66
C GLN A 74 23.19 -4.01 -6.19
N ASP A 75 23.85 -4.13 -5.03
CA ASP A 75 24.16 -5.42 -4.44
C ASP A 75 22.88 -6.08 -3.94
N LYS A 76 22.51 -7.21 -4.55
CA LYS A 76 21.32 -7.97 -4.19
C LYS A 76 21.34 -8.50 -2.77
N ALA A 77 22.52 -8.75 -2.19
CA ALA A 77 22.62 -9.20 -0.80
C ALA A 77 22.15 -8.10 0.18
N VAL A 78 22.46 -6.84 -0.14
CA VAL A 78 22.00 -5.67 0.63
C VAL A 78 20.50 -5.47 0.46
N ASP A 79 19.95 -5.71 -0.75
CA ASP A 79 18.49 -5.64 -0.96
C ASP A 79 17.72 -6.65 -0.10
N LEU A 80 18.27 -7.86 0.13
CA LEU A 80 17.67 -8.84 1.05
C LEU A 80 17.68 -8.36 2.50
N GLU A 81 18.71 -7.63 2.92
CA GLU A 81 18.77 -7.03 4.26
C GLU A 81 17.75 -5.90 4.41
N ILE A 82 17.67 -5.02 3.42
CA ILE A 82 16.69 -3.92 3.37
C ILE A 82 15.26 -4.49 3.42
N GLU A 83 14.96 -5.53 2.65
CA GLU A 83 13.66 -6.20 2.65
C GLU A 83 13.30 -6.69 4.07
N ARG A 84 14.22 -7.38 4.75
CA ARG A 84 14.00 -7.91 6.09
C ARG A 84 13.71 -6.81 7.09
N LEU A 85 14.49 -5.73 7.08
CA LEU A 85 14.30 -4.60 7.98
C LEU A 85 12.96 -3.90 7.74
N TYR A 86 12.60 -3.64 6.47
CA TYR A 86 11.29 -3.08 6.15
C TYR A 86 10.15 -4.01 6.54
N ARG A 87 10.29 -5.33 6.34
CA ARG A 87 9.28 -6.31 6.77
C ARG A 87 9.09 -6.24 8.28
N ILE A 88 10.16 -6.29 9.08
CA ILE A 88 10.06 -6.20 10.54
C ILE A 88 9.36 -4.88 10.96
N SER A 89 9.79 -3.74 10.42
CA SER A 89 9.15 -2.45 10.72
C SER A 89 7.67 -2.43 10.30
N ALA A 90 7.34 -2.90 9.10
CA ALA A 90 5.98 -2.90 8.57
C ALA A 90 5.03 -3.78 9.40
N GLU A 91 5.48 -4.98 9.78
CA GLU A 91 4.70 -5.88 10.65
C GLU A 91 4.44 -5.31 12.04
N ASN A 92 5.23 -4.32 12.47
CA ASN A 92 5.07 -3.60 13.73
C ASN A 92 4.52 -2.18 13.51
N HIS A 93 3.64 -2.01 12.53
CA HIS A 93 2.87 -0.78 12.28
C HIS A 93 3.71 0.44 11.82
N HIS A 94 4.89 0.22 11.24
CA HIS A 94 5.64 1.29 10.59
C HIS A 94 5.15 1.51 9.14
N TYR A 95 4.15 2.36 8.96
CA TYR A 95 3.44 2.52 7.69
C TYR A 95 4.32 3.01 6.52
N LYS A 96 5.35 3.83 6.78
CA LYS A 96 6.33 4.20 5.73
C LYS A 96 7.19 3.01 5.29
N ALA A 97 7.46 2.06 6.19
CA ALA A 97 8.21 0.85 5.88
C ALA A 97 7.34 -0.08 5.05
N ASN A 98 6.06 -0.22 5.41
CA ASN A 98 5.06 -0.94 4.63
C ASN A 98 4.99 -0.40 3.20
N VAL A 99 4.80 0.92 3.03
CA VAL A 99 4.76 1.56 1.70
C VAL A 99 6.06 1.31 0.91
N ASN A 100 7.23 1.41 1.55
CA ASN A 100 8.51 1.16 0.86
C ASN A 100 8.70 -0.31 0.48
N LEU A 101 8.30 -1.24 1.34
CA LEU A 101 8.37 -2.68 1.09
C LEU A 101 7.51 -3.06 -0.11
N GLN A 102 6.26 -2.61 -0.15
CA GLN A 102 5.35 -2.91 -1.26
C GLN A 102 5.84 -2.29 -2.57
N ASN A 103 6.30 -1.03 -2.55
CA ASN A 103 6.86 -0.38 -3.74
C ASN A 103 8.14 -1.06 -4.24
N GLY A 104 9.03 -1.46 -3.34
CA GLY A 104 10.25 -2.17 -3.70
C GLY A 104 9.93 -3.54 -4.31
N SER A 105 8.92 -4.24 -3.81
CA SER A 105 8.48 -5.50 -4.39
C SER A 105 7.86 -5.32 -5.78
N MET A 106 7.02 -4.31 -5.97
CA MET A 106 6.47 -3.98 -7.28
C MET A 106 7.53 -3.59 -8.33
N ARG A 107 8.71 -3.16 -7.89
CA ARG A 107 9.87 -2.85 -8.75
C ARG A 107 10.81 -4.06 -8.94
N GLY A 108 10.51 -5.18 -8.31
CA GLY A 108 11.31 -6.41 -8.39
C GLY A 108 12.54 -6.43 -7.49
N HIS A 109 12.68 -5.47 -6.55
CA HIS A 109 13.79 -5.46 -5.58
C HIS A 109 13.53 -6.40 -4.40
N PHE A 110 12.25 -6.56 -4.02
CA PHE A 110 11.83 -7.36 -2.87
C PHE A 110 10.82 -8.43 -3.29
N ASN A 111 10.74 -9.51 -2.53
CA ASN A 111 9.84 -10.63 -2.80
C ASN A 111 8.71 -10.73 -1.77
N LEU A 112 7.51 -10.29 -2.16
CA LEU A 112 6.28 -10.44 -1.39
C LEU A 112 5.32 -11.38 -2.10
N SER A 113 4.67 -12.26 -1.35
CA SER A 113 3.51 -13.01 -1.83
C SER A 113 2.31 -12.10 -2.08
N GLY A 114 1.36 -12.56 -2.89
CA GLY A 114 0.10 -11.83 -3.11
C GLY A 114 -0.68 -11.59 -1.81
N SER A 115 -0.71 -12.59 -0.92
CA SER A 115 -1.33 -12.46 0.41
C SER A 115 -0.63 -11.42 1.30
N GLU A 116 0.70 -11.31 1.23
CA GLU A 116 1.43 -10.27 1.96
C GLU A 116 1.05 -8.88 1.45
N HIS A 117 1.00 -8.68 0.13
CA HIS A 117 0.56 -7.43 -0.47
C HIS A 117 -0.83 -6.99 -0.01
N LEU A 118 -1.81 -7.89 -0.04
CA LEU A 118 -3.18 -7.58 0.37
C LEU A 118 -3.29 -7.29 1.87
N ARG A 119 -2.61 -8.08 2.71
CA ARG A 119 -2.60 -7.87 4.16
C ARG A 119 -1.93 -6.55 4.56
N LEU A 120 -0.77 -6.24 3.97
CA LEU A 120 -0.06 -4.98 4.21
C LEU A 120 -0.86 -3.78 3.70
N SER A 121 -1.58 -3.93 2.60
CA SER A 121 -2.52 -2.89 2.10
C SER A 121 -3.69 -2.68 3.05
N GLN A 122 -4.25 -3.75 3.62
CA GLN A 122 -5.32 -3.66 4.62
C GLN A 122 -4.83 -2.93 5.88
N GLN A 123 -3.62 -3.22 6.37
CA GLN A 123 -3.05 -2.50 7.52
C GLN A 123 -2.93 -0.98 7.27
N LEU A 124 -2.62 -0.57 6.03
CA LEU A 124 -2.61 0.85 5.66
C LEU A 124 -4.02 1.44 5.66
N ILE A 125 -5.00 0.73 5.10
CA ILE A 125 -6.41 1.15 5.08
C ILE A 125 -6.95 1.31 6.51
N ASP A 126 -6.70 0.33 7.38
CA ASP A 126 -7.13 0.35 8.78
C ASP A 126 -6.52 1.53 9.55
N ALA A 127 -5.33 1.96 9.16
CA ALA A 127 -4.62 3.11 9.71
C ALA A 127 -4.98 4.45 9.04
N ASN A 128 -5.96 4.47 8.13
CA ASN A 128 -6.35 5.63 7.32
C ASN A 128 -5.20 6.20 6.46
N VAL A 129 -4.30 5.33 6.00
CA VAL A 129 -3.22 5.68 5.08
C VAL A 129 -3.68 5.39 3.64
N ALA A 130 -3.92 6.45 2.88
CA ALA A 130 -4.50 6.39 1.54
C ALA A 130 -3.74 5.49 0.55
N SER A 131 -2.44 5.29 0.76
CA SER A 131 -1.60 4.36 0.00
C SER A 131 -2.14 2.92 -0.02
N GLY A 132 -2.86 2.49 1.02
CA GLY A 132 -3.49 1.17 1.05
C GLY A 132 -4.51 0.98 -0.08
N TYR A 133 -5.41 1.95 -0.27
CA TYR A 133 -6.34 1.96 -1.40
C TYR A 133 -5.60 2.03 -2.75
N TYR A 134 -4.54 2.82 -2.84
CA TYR A 134 -3.72 2.94 -4.06
C TYR A 134 -3.07 1.61 -4.46
N PHE A 135 -2.53 0.83 -3.51
CA PHE A 135 -1.96 -0.49 -3.81
C PHE A 135 -3.02 -1.47 -4.31
N ILE A 136 -4.18 -1.55 -3.66
CA ILE A 136 -5.29 -2.39 -4.13
C ILE A 136 -5.72 -1.99 -5.54
N ALA A 137 -5.80 -0.68 -5.82
CA ALA A 137 -6.11 -0.18 -7.16
C ALA A 137 -5.13 -0.70 -8.22
N ILE A 138 -3.82 -0.70 -7.92
CA ILE A 138 -2.80 -1.23 -8.82
C ILE A 138 -2.95 -2.74 -9.01
N PHE A 139 -3.20 -3.49 -7.93
CA PHE A 139 -3.33 -4.95 -8.01
C PHE A 139 -4.53 -5.36 -8.87
N LEU A 140 -5.67 -4.72 -8.69
CA LEU A 140 -6.86 -4.88 -9.54
C LEU A 140 -6.59 -4.46 -10.98
N ARG A 141 -5.88 -3.35 -11.21
CA ARG A 141 -5.57 -2.88 -12.56
C ARG A 141 -4.73 -3.88 -13.35
N ARG A 142 -3.84 -4.60 -12.66
CA ARG A 142 -2.86 -5.50 -13.26
C ARG A 142 -3.24 -6.98 -13.17
N GLY A 143 -4.25 -7.34 -12.38
CA GLY A 143 -4.61 -8.74 -12.12
C GLY A 143 -3.50 -9.50 -11.38
N VAL A 144 -2.91 -8.89 -10.35
CA VAL A 144 -1.81 -9.46 -9.56
C VAL A 144 -2.18 -9.58 -8.08
N ALA A 145 -1.26 -10.13 -7.28
CA ALA A 145 -1.45 -10.36 -5.85
C ALA A 145 -2.68 -11.24 -5.50
N GLY A 146 -3.11 -12.09 -6.43
CA GLY A 146 -4.29 -12.95 -6.28
C GLY A 146 -5.62 -12.30 -6.67
N LEU A 147 -5.60 -11.04 -7.15
CA LEU A 147 -6.79 -10.37 -7.66
C LEU A 147 -6.93 -10.57 -9.17
N GLN A 148 -8.16 -10.75 -9.65
CA GLN A 148 -8.46 -10.71 -11.07
C GLN A 148 -8.36 -9.27 -11.59
N GLN A 149 -7.99 -9.12 -12.86
CA GLN A 149 -7.95 -7.80 -13.46
C GLN A 149 -9.36 -7.21 -13.55
N ASP A 150 -9.55 -6.05 -12.94
CA ASP A 150 -10.82 -5.30 -12.97
C ASP A 150 -10.53 -3.80 -13.01
N GLN A 151 -10.73 -3.19 -14.18
CA GLN A 151 -10.45 -1.77 -14.40
C GLN A 151 -11.49 -0.86 -13.73
N GLU A 152 -12.75 -1.26 -13.67
CA GLU A 152 -13.81 -0.43 -13.11
C GLU A 152 -13.63 -0.32 -11.60
N ILE A 153 -13.45 -1.45 -10.92
CA ILE A 153 -13.22 -1.48 -9.48
C ILE A 153 -11.89 -0.78 -9.16
N SER A 154 -10.84 -1.01 -9.95
CA SER A 154 -9.56 -0.31 -9.79
C SER A 154 -9.73 1.22 -9.78
N LEU A 155 -10.52 1.78 -10.71
CA LEU A 155 -10.80 3.21 -10.75
C LEU A 155 -11.50 3.72 -9.49
N ARG A 156 -12.41 2.94 -8.89
CA ARG A 156 -13.06 3.28 -7.61
C ARG A 156 -12.06 3.35 -6.46
N TYR A 157 -11.11 2.41 -6.40
CA TYR A 157 -10.02 2.44 -5.41
C TYR A 157 -9.05 3.60 -5.65
N TYR A 158 -8.68 3.89 -6.90
CA TYR A 158 -7.88 5.08 -7.22
C TYR A 158 -8.59 6.35 -6.77
N ARG A 159 -9.90 6.45 -7.03
CA ARG A 159 -10.70 7.60 -6.60
C ARG A 159 -10.71 7.76 -5.09
N LYS A 160 -10.96 6.67 -4.34
CA LYS A 160 -10.90 6.67 -2.88
C LYS A 160 -9.52 7.10 -2.36
N ALA A 161 -8.45 6.54 -2.91
CA ALA A 161 -7.08 6.92 -2.54
C ALA A 161 -6.81 8.42 -2.82
N ALA A 162 -7.26 8.95 -3.96
CA ALA A 162 -7.06 10.35 -4.30
C ALA A 162 -7.86 11.31 -3.41
N ASP A 163 -9.10 10.94 -3.05
CA ASP A 163 -9.96 11.69 -2.14
C ASP A 163 -9.41 11.68 -0.69
N GLU A 164 -8.68 10.62 -0.31
CA GLU A 164 -7.93 10.53 0.96
C GLU A 164 -6.51 11.09 0.88
N GLY A 165 -6.14 11.66 -0.26
CA GLY A 165 -4.93 12.46 -0.39
C GLY A 165 -3.71 11.76 -0.96
N ASN A 166 -3.79 10.49 -1.37
CA ASN A 166 -2.65 9.80 -1.97
C ASN A 166 -2.19 10.51 -3.26
N PRO A 167 -0.95 11.01 -3.31
CA PRO A 167 -0.52 11.87 -4.40
C PRO A 167 -0.31 11.11 -5.71
N GLN A 168 0.03 9.82 -5.67
CA GLN A 168 0.14 8.98 -6.86
C GLN A 168 -1.24 8.71 -7.48
N ALA A 169 -2.27 8.49 -6.66
CA ALA A 169 -3.64 8.33 -7.12
C ALA A 169 -4.20 9.64 -7.71
N GLN A 170 -3.92 10.78 -7.07
CA GLN A 170 -4.28 12.09 -7.61
C GLN A 170 -3.65 12.33 -8.99
N ALA A 171 -2.35 12.04 -9.15
CA ALA A 171 -1.68 12.15 -10.45
C ALA A 171 -2.27 11.18 -11.49
N PHE A 172 -2.49 9.92 -11.11
CA PHE A 172 -3.05 8.91 -12.00
C PHE A 172 -4.45 9.27 -12.52
N LEU A 173 -5.33 9.78 -11.66
CA LEU A 173 -6.65 10.23 -12.08
C LEU A 173 -6.59 11.51 -12.89
N ALA A 174 -5.66 12.42 -12.58
CA ALA A 174 -5.47 13.62 -13.38
C ALA A 174 -5.15 13.28 -14.83
N ASP A 175 -4.30 12.29 -15.10
CA ASP A 175 -3.98 11.86 -16.46
C ASP A 175 -5.20 11.33 -17.22
N LYS A 176 -6.16 10.74 -16.52
CA LYS A 176 -7.43 10.29 -17.12
C LYS A 176 -8.40 11.43 -17.40
N LEU A 177 -8.33 12.50 -16.62
CA LEU A 177 -9.21 13.67 -16.71
C LEU A 177 -8.63 14.79 -17.59
N GLU A 178 -7.35 14.69 -17.96
CA GLU A 178 -6.61 15.69 -18.72
C GLU A 178 -7.13 15.97 -20.14
N PRO A 179 -7.67 15.00 -20.90
CA PRO A 179 -8.26 15.29 -22.21
C PRO A 179 -9.28 16.43 -22.15
N ILE A 180 -9.24 17.29 -23.17
CA ILE A 180 -10.00 18.56 -23.20
C ILE A 180 -11.51 18.38 -23.08
N ASP A 181 -12.02 17.23 -23.54
CA ASP A 181 -13.41 16.83 -23.57
C ASP A 181 -13.88 16.11 -22.30
N ILE A 182 -13.01 15.92 -21.31
CA ILE A 182 -13.33 15.25 -20.04
C ILE A 182 -13.40 16.26 -18.88
N ALA A 183 -12.27 16.60 -18.26
CA ALA A 183 -12.23 17.52 -17.12
C ALA A 183 -10.83 18.13 -16.90
N PRO A 184 -10.25 18.83 -17.88
CA PRO A 184 -8.86 19.29 -17.84
C PRO A 184 -8.55 20.23 -16.65
N GLU A 185 -9.54 21.02 -16.20
CA GLU A 185 -9.34 21.87 -15.02
C GLU A 185 -9.27 21.06 -13.72
N ILE A 186 -10.06 19.99 -13.58
CA ILE A 186 -9.97 19.08 -12.43
C ILE A 186 -8.63 18.34 -12.45
N ALA A 187 -8.17 17.90 -13.63
CA ALA A 187 -6.85 17.30 -13.80
C ALA A 187 -5.73 18.23 -13.31
N ARG A 188 -5.77 19.52 -13.68
CA ARG A 188 -4.81 20.52 -13.20
C ARG A 188 -4.86 20.68 -11.68
N GLN A 189 -6.05 20.71 -11.07
CA GLN A 189 -6.21 20.81 -9.63
C GLN A 189 -5.63 19.59 -8.90
N MET A 190 -5.90 18.38 -9.41
CA MET A 190 -5.35 17.14 -8.87
C MET A 190 -3.82 17.12 -8.98
N ARG A 191 -3.25 17.50 -10.13
CA ARG A 191 -1.78 17.60 -10.29
C ARG A 191 -1.17 18.61 -9.32
N ARG A 192 -1.79 19.77 -9.11
CA ARG A 192 -1.30 20.77 -8.13
C ARG A 192 -1.25 20.19 -6.72
N CYS A 193 -2.31 19.50 -6.30
CA CYS A 193 -2.36 18.84 -4.99
C CYS A 193 -1.34 17.69 -4.86
N ALA A 194 -1.12 16.91 -5.91
CA ALA A 194 -0.10 15.86 -5.91
C ALA A 194 1.32 16.47 -5.85
N ALA A 195 1.57 17.56 -6.59
CA ALA A 195 2.86 18.23 -6.64
C ALA A 195 3.25 18.87 -5.30
N THR A 196 2.30 19.44 -4.54
CA THR A 196 2.55 19.94 -3.17
C THR A 196 2.94 18.83 -2.19
N GLN A 197 2.66 17.57 -2.53
CA GLN A 197 3.07 16.38 -1.80
C GLN A 197 4.32 15.71 -2.40
N SER A 198 5.12 16.45 -3.18
CA SER A 198 6.35 15.98 -3.83
C SER A 198 6.16 14.91 -4.92
N ASN A 199 4.98 14.81 -5.53
CA ASN A 199 4.81 13.96 -6.71
C ASN A 199 5.50 14.59 -7.93
N GLY A 200 6.61 13.98 -8.35
CA GLY A 200 7.43 14.48 -9.46
C GLY A 200 6.71 14.46 -10.80
N ASP A 201 5.97 13.39 -11.11
CA ASP A 201 5.25 13.26 -12.39
C ASP A 201 4.19 14.35 -12.54
N ALA A 202 3.44 14.64 -11.47
CA ALA A 202 2.47 15.72 -11.44
C ALA A 202 3.12 17.11 -11.59
N ALA A 203 4.24 17.34 -10.91
CA ALA A 203 5.00 18.59 -11.02
C ALA A 203 5.52 18.80 -12.46
N VAL A 204 6.07 17.76 -13.08
CA VAL A 204 6.52 17.79 -14.48
C VAL A 204 5.35 18.04 -15.43
N ALA A 205 4.21 17.38 -15.22
CA ALA A 205 3.03 17.57 -16.06
C ALA A 205 2.47 18.99 -15.98
N LEU A 206 2.60 19.68 -14.84
CA LEU A 206 2.22 21.09 -14.70
C LEU A 206 3.20 22.06 -15.39
N GLY A 207 4.47 21.67 -15.52
CA GLY A 207 5.48 22.49 -16.21
C GLY A 207 5.46 22.39 -17.73
N LYS A 208 4.70 21.44 -18.29
CA LYS A 208 4.52 21.25 -19.75
C LYS A 208 3.37 22.07 -20.33
N VAL A 209 2.68 22.86 -19.50
CA VAL A 209 1.49 23.66 -19.85
C VAL A 209 1.90 25.02 -20.39
#